data_AF-T1AXG6-F1
#
_entry.id   AF-T1AXG6-F1
#
_cell.length_a   1.000
_cell.length_b   1.000
_cell.length_c   1.000
_cell.angle_alpha   90.00
_cell.angle_beta   90.00
_cell.angle_gamma   90.00
#
_symmetry.space_group_name_H-M   'P 1'
#
loop_
_entity.id
_entity.type
_entity.pdbx_description
1 polymer ?
#
loop_
_entity_poly.entity_id
_entity_poly.type
_entity_poly.pdbx_seq_one_letter_code
_entity_poly.pdbx_strand_id
1 'polypeptide(L)'
;SESTEELVPLLQEIRARFGVPVATLSDLRATLLAALDQVFPEVPRLLCGFHFLRDAGKDVLEARHTALAKMLRTVGTKAALKRVMMALPTVEPALVEELEYGYCTDPSRFARVYARRVIERLVAVKGSDGYGFPFTLRHLEFVNRCEEARPVLEKIHRQTGEAGVGEAVRILGSLLDDPSVHGTVQELRAIAPLFQALREAMDLKGERTPLSAEHRRGKEVQAACQRLIAEWERYLMAEVPGHVCRALKHLIEEYRKRERCLFFEMDGVEVPFTNNGLEGEFRRMRRTVRKRCGNRATGRQLTLRGEGLLLFQNLRSEKYRTLVFGDREVAAVFGEERAQWTRPPTVSGARVATLLEKGMTLLMSGQLPTSPYSVAG
;
A
#
# COMPACT_ATOMS: atom_id res chain seq x y z
N SER A 1 -8.38 -11.26 -22.44
CA SER A 1 -9.18 -11.71 -21.28
C SER A 1 -9.38 -13.18 -21.45
N GLU A 2 -9.12 -13.99 -20.43
CA GLU A 2 -9.37 -15.44 -20.47
C GLU A 2 -10.89 -15.66 -20.63
N SER A 3 -11.30 -16.40 -21.66
CA SER A 3 -12.71 -16.75 -21.85
C SER A 3 -13.08 -17.99 -21.01
N THR A 4 -14.37 -18.17 -20.73
CA THR A 4 -14.85 -19.39 -20.08
C THR A 4 -14.50 -20.64 -20.91
N GLU A 5 -14.53 -20.53 -22.23
CA GLU A 5 -14.18 -21.59 -23.17
C GLU A 5 -12.70 -22.01 -23.09
N GLU A 6 -11.80 -21.10 -22.73
CA GLU A 6 -10.38 -21.39 -22.51
C GLU A 6 -10.13 -22.01 -21.12
N LEU A 7 -10.90 -21.61 -20.10
CA LEU A 7 -10.72 -22.07 -18.73
C LEU A 7 -11.28 -23.47 -18.48
N VAL A 8 -12.40 -23.83 -19.12
CA VAL A 8 -13.05 -25.13 -18.92
C VAL A 8 -12.14 -26.32 -19.25
N PRO A 9 -11.45 -26.37 -20.42
CA PRO A 9 -10.53 -27.47 -20.74
C PRO A 9 -9.40 -27.60 -19.71
N LEU A 10 -8.84 -26.49 -19.24
CA LEU A 10 -7.79 -26.49 -18.22
C LEU A 10 -8.27 -27.07 -16.89
N LEU A 11 -9.46 -26.66 -16.44
CA LEU A 11 -10.05 -27.18 -15.20
C LEU A 11 -10.42 -28.66 -15.32
N GLN A 12 -10.86 -29.13 -16.50
CA GLN A 12 -11.11 -30.54 -16.77
C GLN A 12 -9.83 -31.37 -16.71
N GLU A 13 -8.73 -30.84 -17.25
CA GLU A 13 -7.42 -31.49 -17.13
C GLU A 13 -6.95 -31.59 -15.67
N ILE A 14 -7.14 -30.53 -14.88
CA ILE A 14 -6.86 -30.56 -13.43
C ILE A 14 -7.71 -31.64 -12.75
N ARG A 15 -9.00 -31.71 -13.06
CA ARG A 15 -9.91 -32.74 -12.53
C ARG A 15 -9.45 -34.15 -12.90
N ALA A 16 -9.01 -34.37 -14.14
CA ALA A 16 -8.54 -35.66 -14.61
C ALA A 16 -7.24 -36.10 -13.91
N ARG A 17 -6.33 -35.16 -13.64
CA ARG A 17 -5.02 -35.45 -13.03
C ARG A 17 -5.06 -35.57 -11.50
N PHE A 18 -5.89 -34.76 -10.84
CA PHE A 18 -5.85 -34.57 -9.38
C PHE A 18 -7.18 -34.91 -8.68
N GLY A 19 -8.21 -35.26 -9.44
CA GLY A 19 -9.54 -35.54 -8.91
C GLY A 19 -10.38 -34.29 -8.64
N VAL A 20 -11.48 -34.48 -7.91
CA VAL A 20 -12.39 -33.39 -7.53
C VAL A 20 -11.84 -32.69 -6.28
N PRO A 21 -11.61 -31.36 -6.31
CA PRO A 21 -11.11 -30.64 -5.16
C PRO A 21 -12.17 -30.56 -4.05
N VAL A 22 -11.70 -30.46 -2.82
CA VAL A 22 -12.57 -30.33 -1.63
C VAL A 22 -13.26 -28.95 -1.57
N ALA A 23 -12.60 -27.91 -2.08
CA ALA A 23 -13.15 -26.57 -2.26
C ALA A 23 -12.34 -25.80 -3.32
N THR A 24 -12.90 -24.70 -3.83
CA THR A 24 -12.21 -23.78 -4.75
C THR A 24 -12.04 -22.41 -4.09
N LEU A 25 -10.90 -21.73 -4.29
CA LEU A 25 -10.68 -20.34 -3.85
C LEU A 25 -10.40 -19.46 -5.06
N SER A 26 -11.26 -18.48 -5.31
CA SER A 26 -11.20 -17.66 -6.52
C SER A 26 -11.41 -16.18 -6.25
N ASP A 27 -11.05 -15.36 -7.24
CA ASP A 27 -11.51 -13.97 -7.31
C ASP A 27 -12.97 -13.90 -7.80
N LEU A 28 -13.51 -12.68 -7.89
CA LEU A 28 -14.90 -12.43 -8.29
C LEU A 28 -15.11 -12.37 -9.82
N ARG A 29 -14.19 -12.89 -10.65
CA ARG A 29 -14.34 -12.82 -12.12
C ARG A 29 -15.44 -13.75 -12.61
N ALA A 30 -16.47 -13.19 -13.23
CA ALA A 30 -17.61 -13.93 -13.76
C ALA A 30 -17.23 -15.10 -14.69
N THR A 31 -16.21 -14.94 -15.54
CA THR A 31 -15.76 -16.01 -16.45
C THR A 31 -15.17 -17.21 -15.72
N LEU A 32 -14.38 -16.96 -14.66
CA LEU A 32 -13.81 -18.00 -13.80
C LEU A 32 -14.88 -18.67 -12.96
N LEU A 33 -15.80 -17.88 -12.39
CA LEU A 33 -16.94 -18.39 -11.63
C LEU A 33 -17.80 -19.33 -12.48
N ALA A 34 -18.13 -18.94 -13.71
CA ALA A 34 -18.87 -19.77 -14.66
C ALA A 34 -18.12 -21.07 -15.02
N ALA A 35 -16.81 -20.98 -15.29
CA ALA A 35 -16.00 -22.16 -15.59
C ALA A 35 -15.93 -23.15 -14.42
N LEU A 36 -15.80 -22.64 -13.18
CA LEU A 36 -15.85 -23.45 -11.97
C LEU A 36 -17.23 -24.09 -11.76
N ASP A 37 -18.32 -23.37 -12.01
CA ASP A 37 -19.69 -23.91 -11.91
C ASP A 37 -19.92 -25.04 -12.93
N GLN A 38 -19.32 -24.92 -14.12
CA GLN A 38 -19.43 -25.93 -15.17
C GLN A 38 -18.63 -27.20 -14.85
N VAL A 39 -17.41 -27.07 -14.32
CA VAL A 39 -16.50 -28.21 -14.12
C VAL A 39 -16.66 -28.85 -12.74
N PHE A 40 -17.04 -28.06 -11.73
CA PHE A 40 -17.14 -28.44 -10.32
C PHE A 40 -18.44 -27.93 -9.65
N PRO A 41 -19.64 -28.29 -10.16
CA PRO A 41 -20.92 -27.72 -9.71
C PRO A 41 -21.26 -27.97 -8.23
N GLU A 42 -20.77 -29.08 -7.66
CA GLU A 42 -21.04 -29.48 -6.27
C GLU A 42 -19.91 -29.09 -5.31
N VAL A 43 -18.82 -28.50 -5.83
CA VAL A 43 -17.67 -28.15 -5.00
C VAL A 43 -17.90 -26.80 -4.32
N PRO A 44 -17.76 -26.71 -2.99
CA PRO A 44 -17.85 -25.45 -2.27
C PRO A 44 -16.92 -24.38 -2.84
N ARG A 45 -17.48 -23.18 -3.04
CA ARG A 45 -16.76 -22.03 -3.59
C ARG A 45 -16.45 -21.00 -2.54
N LEU A 46 -15.17 -20.67 -2.47
CA LEU A 46 -14.61 -19.66 -1.60
C LEU A 46 -14.16 -18.46 -2.41
N LEU A 47 -14.49 -17.29 -1.87
CA LEU A 47 -14.05 -16.02 -2.40
C LEU A 47 -12.83 -15.54 -1.65
N CYS A 48 -11.86 -15.03 -2.40
CA CYS A 48 -10.69 -14.37 -1.84
C CYS A 48 -11.12 -13.10 -1.10
N GLY A 49 -10.90 -13.06 0.22
CA GLY A 49 -11.30 -11.93 1.07
C GLY A 49 -10.63 -10.61 0.66
N PHE A 50 -9.42 -10.68 0.11
CA PHE A 50 -8.74 -9.51 -0.46
C PHE A 50 -9.49 -8.92 -1.66
N HIS A 51 -9.94 -9.77 -2.59
CA HIS A 51 -10.66 -9.33 -3.78
C HIS A 51 -12.04 -8.78 -3.43
N PHE A 52 -12.73 -9.43 -2.48
CA PHE A 52 -13.97 -8.91 -1.91
C PHE A 52 -13.78 -7.50 -1.33
N LEU A 53 -12.79 -7.30 -0.44
CA LEU A 53 -12.51 -5.98 0.12
C LEU A 53 -12.12 -4.95 -0.95
N ARG A 54 -11.31 -5.36 -1.93
CA ARG A 54 -10.92 -4.47 -3.03
C ARG A 54 -12.14 -3.98 -3.81
N ASP A 55 -13.08 -4.87 -4.11
CA ASP A 55 -14.24 -4.52 -4.92
C ASP A 55 -15.24 -3.70 -4.07
N ALA A 56 -15.53 -4.13 -2.84
CA ALA A 56 -16.37 -3.38 -1.90
C ALA A 56 -15.82 -1.97 -1.59
N GLY A 57 -14.50 -1.84 -1.40
CA GLY A 57 -13.84 -0.55 -1.18
C GLY A 57 -13.89 0.36 -2.41
N LYS A 58 -13.76 -0.20 -3.62
CA LYS A 58 -13.92 0.59 -4.86
C LYS A 58 -15.32 1.17 -4.96
N ASP A 59 -16.34 0.35 -4.75
CA ASP A 59 -17.73 0.77 -4.89
C ASP A 59 -18.06 1.99 -4.02
N VAL A 60 -17.51 2.05 -2.80
CA VAL A 60 -17.81 3.14 -1.86
C VAL A 60 -16.83 4.32 -1.95
N LEU A 61 -15.59 4.13 -2.41
CA LEU A 61 -14.55 5.18 -2.41
C LEU A 61 -14.23 5.78 -3.78
N GLU A 62 -14.45 5.05 -4.89
CA GLU A 62 -13.88 5.38 -6.21
C GLU A 62 -14.35 6.73 -6.75
N ALA A 63 -15.65 7.03 -6.63
CA ALA A 63 -16.22 8.27 -7.13
C ALA A 63 -15.51 9.50 -6.52
N ARG A 64 -15.34 9.51 -5.18
CA ARG A 64 -14.73 10.65 -4.47
C ARG A 64 -13.22 10.66 -4.63
N HIS A 65 -12.58 9.49 -4.58
CA HIS A 65 -11.14 9.38 -4.79
C HIS A 65 -10.73 9.87 -6.19
N THR A 66 -11.52 9.56 -7.22
CA THR A 66 -11.32 10.02 -8.60
C THR A 66 -11.63 11.51 -8.75
N ALA A 67 -12.69 12.02 -8.11
CA ALA A 67 -13.01 13.45 -8.09
C ALA A 67 -11.86 14.26 -7.50
N LEU A 68 -11.35 13.83 -6.33
CA LEU A 68 -10.20 14.47 -5.69
C LEU A 68 -8.96 14.40 -6.58
N ALA A 69 -8.69 13.26 -7.23
CA ALA A 69 -7.59 13.13 -8.18
C ALA A 69 -7.69 14.12 -9.36
N LYS A 70 -8.91 14.40 -9.84
CA LYS A 70 -9.15 15.40 -10.89
C LYS A 70 -8.90 16.82 -10.36
N MET A 71 -9.44 17.18 -9.21
CA MET A 71 -9.24 18.49 -8.57
C MET A 71 -7.76 18.78 -8.33
N LEU A 72 -7.01 17.83 -7.76
CA LEU A 72 -5.57 17.95 -7.53
C LEU A 72 -4.76 18.18 -8.82
N ARG A 73 -5.18 17.56 -9.92
CA ARG A 73 -4.55 17.77 -11.24
C ARG A 73 -4.86 19.15 -11.80
N THR A 74 -6.10 19.61 -11.67
CA THR A 74 -6.53 20.94 -12.11
C THR A 74 -5.79 22.05 -11.36
N VAL A 75 -5.66 21.94 -10.03
CA VAL A 75 -4.90 22.91 -9.23
C VAL A 75 -3.40 22.85 -9.55
N GLY A 76 -2.88 21.70 -9.95
CA GLY A 76 -1.46 21.54 -10.30
C GLY A 76 -0.51 21.69 -9.10
N THR A 77 -1.03 21.56 -7.87
CA THR A 77 -0.32 21.83 -6.60
C THR A 77 1.05 21.17 -6.55
N LYS A 78 1.13 19.89 -6.97
CA LYS A 78 2.36 19.11 -6.87
C LYS A 78 3.48 19.62 -7.79
N ALA A 79 3.13 20.08 -8.99
CA ALA A 79 4.08 20.67 -9.93
C ALA A 79 4.53 22.05 -9.43
N ALA A 80 3.60 22.86 -8.92
CA ALA A 80 3.90 24.17 -8.34
C ALA A 80 4.85 24.06 -7.13
N LEU A 81 4.54 23.17 -6.18
CA LEU A 81 5.40 22.87 -5.02
C LEU A 81 6.78 22.36 -5.44
N LYS A 82 6.87 21.52 -6.48
CA LYS A 82 8.16 21.06 -6.99
C LYS A 82 9.04 22.20 -7.51
N ARG A 83 8.46 23.23 -8.15
CA ARG A 83 9.22 24.41 -8.60
C ARG A 83 9.78 25.19 -7.40
N VAL A 84 8.95 25.46 -6.39
CA VAL A 84 9.40 26.11 -5.15
C VAL A 84 10.51 25.32 -4.47
N MET A 85 10.32 24.01 -4.34
CA MET A 85 11.32 23.11 -3.75
C MET A 85 12.67 23.20 -4.44
N MET A 86 12.68 23.28 -5.78
CA MET A 86 13.93 23.38 -6.55
C MET A 86 14.66 24.72 -6.33
N ALA A 87 13.92 25.80 -6.05
CA ALA A 87 14.48 27.13 -5.79
C ALA A 87 15.03 27.30 -4.37
N LEU A 88 14.61 26.47 -3.41
CA LEU A 88 15.11 26.51 -2.03
C LEU A 88 16.48 25.80 -1.92
N PRO A 89 17.36 26.19 -0.98
CA PRO A 89 18.67 25.56 -0.78
C PRO A 89 18.56 24.10 -0.33
N THR A 90 19.51 23.28 -0.77
CA THR A 90 19.68 21.89 -0.30
C THR A 90 20.46 21.83 1.01
N VAL A 91 20.38 20.68 1.69
CA VAL A 91 21.22 20.38 2.85
C VAL A 91 22.69 20.31 2.40
N GLU A 92 23.56 21.03 3.09
CA GLU A 92 25.01 20.95 2.91
C GLU A 92 25.68 20.26 4.10
N PRO A 93 26.84 19.59 3.90
CA PRO A 93 27.55 18.91 4.98
C PRO A 93 27.88 19.81 6.18
N ALA A 94 28.30 21.06 5.94
CA ALA A 94 28.62 22.01 7.01
C ALA A 94 27.43 22.30 7.93
N LEU A 95 26.23 22.47 7.37
CA LEU A 95 25.01 22.65 8.17
C LEU A 95 24.68 21.40 8.99
N VAL A 96 24.96 20.19 8.48
CA VAL A 96 24.76 18.95 9.23
C VAL A 96 25.71 18.89 10.41
N GLU A 97 26.98 19.25 10.19
CA GLU A 97 28.01 19.30 11.22
C GLU A 97 27.65 20.31 12.33
N GLU A 98 27.26 21.55 11.99
CA GLU A 98 26.80 22.54 12.97
C GLU A 98 25.65 22.00 13.86
N LEU A 99 24.65 21.36 13.23
CA LEU A 99 23.51 20.78 13.94
C LEU A 99 23.89 19.57 14.79
N GLU A 100 24.89 18.78 14.39
CA GLU A 100 25.43 17.68 15.20
C GLU A 100 26.09 18.21 16.48
N TYR A 101 26.76 19.35 16.38
CA TYR A 101 27.33 20.07 17.53
C TYR A 101 26.30 20.95 18.28
N GLY A 102 25.04 20.93 17.84
CA GLY A 102 23.94 21.59 18.54
C GLY A 102 23.87 23.09 18.35
N TYR A 103 24.41 23.65 17.25
CA TYR A 103 24.27 25.06 16.90
C TYR A 103 23.92 25.24 15.42
N CYS A 104 23.62 26.48 15.00
CA CYS A 104 23.45 26.83 13.59
C CYS A 104 23.81 28.29 13.35
N THR A 105 24.83 28.54 12.54
CA THR A 105 25.35 29.90 12.31
C THR A 105 24.44 30.76 11.44
N ASP A 106 23.64 30.12 10.57
CA ASP A 106 22.66 30.79 9.70
C ASP A 106 21.25 30.18 9.88
N PRO A 107 20.52 30.61 10.94
CA PRO A 107 19.15 30.16 11.19
C PRO A 107 18.19 30.39 10.03
N SER A 108 18.38 31.47 9.27
CA SER A 108 17.55 31.82 8.10
C SER A 108 17.75 30.80 6.97
N ARG A 109 19.00 30.43 6.69
CA ARG A 109 19.32 29.36 5.74
C ARG A 109 18.81 28.01 6.22
N PHE A 110 18.99 27.68 7.50
CA PHE A 110 18.47 26.43 8.05
C PHE A 110 16.94 26.34 7.89
N ALA A 111 16.21 27.42 8.18
CA ALA A 111 14.77 27.50 7.99
C ALA A 111 14.35 27.26 6.53
N ARG A 112 15.09 27.81 5.55
CA ARG A 112 14.87 27.54 4.11
C ARG A 112 15.13 26.08 3.71
N VAL A 113 16.23 25.50 4.20
CA VAL A 113 16.57 24.09 3.97
C VAL A 113 15.49 23.18 4.56
N TYR A 114 14.98 23.52 5.74
CA TYR A 114 13.88 22.79 6.35
C TYR A 114 12.58 22.95 5.58
N ALA A 115 12.24 24.16 5.12
CA ALA A 115 11.07 24.37 4.24
C ALA A 115 11.16 23.51 2.96
N ARG A 116 12.34 23.43 2.34
CA ARG A 116 12.58 22.51 1.21
C ARG A 116 12.28 21.08 1.58
N ARG A 117 12.72 20.62 2.76
CA ARG A 117 12.50 19.26 3.26
C ARG A 117 11.02 18.97 3.50
N VAL A 118 10.27 19.93 4.05
CA VAL A 118 8.80 19.82 4.21
C VAL A 118 8.14 19.65 2.85
N ILE A 119 8.46 20.50 1.88
CA ILE A 119 7.89 20.44 0.52
C ILE A 119 8.31 19.14 -0.20
N GLU A 120 9.54 18.68 -0.01
CA GLU A 120 10.04 17.42 -0.55
C GLU A 120 9.19 16.23 -0.09
N ARG A 121 8.81 16.19 1.20
CA ARG A 121 7.92 15.14 1.73
C ARG A 121 6.55 15.15 1.06
N LEU A 122 6.02 16.31 0.67
CA LEU A 122 4.76 16.44 -0.07
C LEU A 122 4.90 15.95 -1.53
N VAL A 123 5.98 16.34 -2.20
CA VAL A 123 6.25 15.93 -3.59
C VAL A 123 6.54 14.42 -3.66
N ALA A 124 7.18 13.86 -2.64
CA ALA A 124 7.56 12.45 -2.56
C ALA A 124 6.39 11.49 -2.26
N VAL A 125 5.18 11.98 -1.96
CA VAL A 125 4.01 11.11 -1.70
C VAL A 125 3.73 10.20 -2.89
N LYS A 126 4.08 8.92 -2.74
CA LYS A 126 3.80 7.84 -3.72
C LYS A 126 2.51 7.10 -3.39
N GLY A 127 2.09 7.10 -2.12
CA GLY A 127 0.79 6.62 -1.65
C GLY A 127 0.51 5.15 -1.94
N SER A 128 1.43 4.25 -1.58
CA SER A 128 1.10 2.81 -1.54
C SER A 128 1.75 2.13 -0.35
N ASP A 129 0.91 1.53 0.49
CA ASP A 129 1.24 0.49 1.47
C ASP A 129 1.68 -0.85 0.82
N GLY A 130 1.58 -0.94 -0.51
CA GLY A 130 1.84 -2.14 -1.30
C GLY A 130 0.58 -2.71 -1.98
N TYR A 131 -0.61 -2.36 -1.48
CA TYR A 131 -1.90 -2.77 -2.03
C TYR A 131 -2.51 -1.72 -2.97
N GLY A 132 -2.28 -0.43 -2.69
CA GLY A 132 -2.81 0.66 -3.51
C GLY A 132 -4.33 0.84 -3.34
N PHE A 133 -4.97 1.60 -4.22
CA PHE A 133 -6.41 1.87 -4.14
C PHE A 133 -7.24 0.57 -4.26
N PRO A 134 -8.26 0.33 -3.41
CA PRO A 134 -8.85 1.23 -2.39
C PRO A 134 -8.21 1.18 -1.00
N PHE A 135 -7.25 0.28 -0.76
CA PHE A 135 -6.55 0.11 0.52
C PHE A 135 -5.64 1.29 0.90
N THR A 136 -5.17 2.05 -0.09
CA THR A 136 -4.49 3.33 0.12
C THR A 136 -5.20 4.46 -0.64
N LEU A 137 -5.59 5.51 0.10
CA LEU A 137 -6.19 6.72 -0.47
C LEU A 137 -5.13 7.80 -0.70
N ARG A 138 -4.22 7.55 -1.65
CA ARG A 138 -3.04 8.41 -1.90
C ARG A 138 -3.33 9.90 -2.08
N HIS A 139 -4.51 10.23 -2.61
CA HIS A 139 -4.91 11.61 -2.85
C HIS A 139 -5.40 12.29 -1.57
N LEU A 140 -6.12 11.55 -0.72
CA LEU A 140 -6.49 12.01 0.62
C LEU A 140 -5.22 12.17 1.49
N GLU A 141 -4.31 11.21 1.45
CA GLU A 141 -3.03 11.28 2.17
C GLU A 141 -2.22 12.52 1.76
N PHE A 142 -2.19 12.85 0.47
CA PHE A 142 -1.54 14.06 -0.01
C PHE A 142 -2.17 15.33 0.58
N VAL A 143 -3.51 15.42 0.63
CA VAL A 143 -4.20 16.57 1.22
C VAL A 143 -3.95 16.65 2.74
N ASN A 144 -4.04 15.53 3.47
CA ASN A 144 -3.74 15.51 4.91
C ASN A 144 -2.33 16.06 5.19
N ARG A 145 -1.33 15.63 4.41
CA ARG A 145 0.04 16.15 4.55
C ARG A 145 0.16 17.63 4.19
N CYS A 146 -0.63 18.11 3.22
CA CYS A 146 -0.70 19.53 2.91
C CYS A 146 -1.27 20.33 4.10
N GLU A 147 -2.32 19.84 4.76
CA GLU A 147 -2.87 20.45 5.97
C GLU A 147 -1.86 20.49 7.11
N GLU A 148 -1.11 19.40 7.34
CA GLU A 148 -0.03 19.34 8.32
C GLU A 148 1.14 20.29 8.00
N ALA A 149 1.49 20.41 6.71
CA ALA A 149 2.63 21.21 6.27
C ALA A 149 2.34 22.73 6.28
N ARG A 150 1.10 23.14 6.03
CA ARG A 150 0.72 24.56 5.96
C ARG A 150 1.14 25.38 7.20
N PRO A 151 0.78 25.01 8.45
CA PRO A 151 1.15 25.81 9.62
C PRO A 151 2.67 25.85 9.85
N VAL A 152 3.39 24.78 9.49
CA VAL A 152 4.85 24.72 9.57
C VAL A 152 5.47 25.72 8.61
N LEU A 153 5.02 25.74 7.35
CA LEU A 153 5.51 26.68 6.33
C LEU A 153 5.09 28.12 6.64
N GLU A 154 3.90 28.35 7.19
CA GLU A 154 3.44 29.66 7.65
C GLU A 154 4.33 30.21 8.78
N LYS A 155 4.68 29.36 9.75
CA LYS A 155 5.60 29.74 10.83
C LYS A 155 6.98 30.10 10.30
N ILE A 156 7.53 29.29 9.38
CA ILE A 156 8.82 29.55 8.75
C ILE A 156 8.78 30.86 7.95
N HIS A 157 7.73 31.08 7.16
CA HIS A 157 7.58 32.29 6.37
C HIS A 157 7.48 33.53 7.27
N ARG A 158 6.73 33.46 8.37
CA ARG A 158 6.61 34.57 9.34
C ARG A 158 7.95 34.92 9.99
N GLN A 159 8.80 33.93 10.26
CA GLN A 159 10.10 34.14 10.91
C GLN A 159 11.17 34.62 9.93
N THR A 160 11.12 34.20 8.67
CA THR A 160 12.21 34.44 7.71
C THR A 160 11.87 35.49 6.64
N GLY A 161 10.59 35.74 6.37
CA GLY A 161 10.13 36.58 5.25
C GLY A 161 10.40 35.97 3.86
N GLU A 162 10.81 34.70 3.79
CA GLU A 162 11.29 34.08 2.55
C GLU A 162 10.17 33.94 1.51
N ALA A 163 10.38 34.55 0.33
CA ALA A 163 9.39 34.62 -0.74
C ALA A 163 8.99 33.25 -1.27
N GLY A 164 9.96 32.33 -1.43
CA GLY A 164 9.68 30.95 -1.87
C GLY A 164 8.80 30.18 -0.87
N VAL A 165 9.00 30.39 0.44
CA VAL A 165 8.16 29.77 1.47
C VAL A 165 6.76 30.37 1.46
N GLY A 166 6.65 31.70 1.30
CA GLY A 166 5.36 32.38 1.14
C GLY A 166 4.59 31.90 -0.10
N GLU A 167 5.28 31.63 -1.21
CA GLU A 167 4.67 31.03 -2.40
C GLU A 167 4.14 29.61 -2.11
N ALA A 168 4.90 28.77 -1.38
CA ALA A 168 4.41 27.45 -0.97
C ALA A 168 3.15 27.55 -0.11
N VAL A 169 3.11 28.46 0.87
CA VAL A 169 1.92 28.70 1.72
C VAL A 169 0.71 29.07 0.87
N ARG A 170 0.88 30.00 -0.09
CA ARG A 170 -0.20 30.40 -1.00
C ARG A 170 -0.69 29.24 -1.88
N ILE A 171 0.22 28.39 -2.38
CA ILE A 171 -0.12 27.19 -3.17
C ILE A 171 -0.91 26.18 -2.32
N LEU A 172 -0.54 26.01 -1.05
CA LEU A 172 -1.29 25.16 -0.13
C LEU A 172 -2.67 25.77 0.17
N GLY A 173 -2.75 27.08 0.43
CA GLY A 173 -4.01 27.79 0.62
C GLY A 173 -4.96 27.64 -0.57
N SER A 174 -4.49 27.81 -1.81
CA SER A 174 -5.35 27.64 -3.00
C SER A 174 -5.93 26.23 -3.15
N LEU A 175 -5.28 25.22 -2.56
CA LEU A 175 -5.80 23.85 -2.53
C LEU A 175 -6.75 23.63 -1.35
N LEU A 176 -6.33 24.02 -0.14
CA LEU A 176 -7.00 23.68 1.11
C LEU A 176 -8.24 24.55 1.38
N ASP A 177 -8.25 25.77 0.84
CA ASP A 177 -9.34 26.73 0.99
C ASP A 177 -10.39 26.58 -0.13
N ASP A 178 -10.19 25.66 -1.09
CA ASP A 178 -11.19 25.33 -2.13
C ASP A 178 -12.36 24.53 -1.52
N PRO A 179 -13.61 25.08 -1.54
CA PRO A 179 -14.76 24.41 -0.93
C PRO A 179 -15.09 23.05 -1.54
N SER A 180 -14.80 22.85 -2.83
CA SER A 180 -15.06 21.59 -3.54
C SER A 180 -14.06 20.51 -3.10
N VAL A 181 -12.79 20.90 -2.93
CA VAL A 181 -11.76 20.02 -2.38
C VAL A 181 -12.12 19.66 -0.94
N HIS A 182 -12.46 20.66 -0.12
CA HIS A 182 -12.86 20.44 1.27
C HIS A 182 -14.04 19.46 1.39
N GLY A 183 -15.13 19.70 0.65
CA GLY A 183 -16.30 18.81 0.67
C GLY A 183 -15.97 17.36 0.27
N THR A 184 -15.19 17.18 -0.80
CA THR A 184 -14.77 15.84 -1.27
C THR A 184 -13.89 15.12 -0.24
N VAL A 185 -12.99 15.86 0.40
CA VAL A 185 -12.10 15.35 1.45
C VAL A 185 -12.90 14.94 2.69
N GLN A 186 -13.90 15.71 3.09
CA GLN A 186 -14.77 15.35 4.22
C GLN A 186 -15.59 14.09 3.94
N GLU A 187 -16.16 13.95 2.74
CA GLU A 187 -16.86 12.70 2.37
C GLU A 187 -15.90 11.48 2.40
N LEU A 188 -14.68 11.63 1.88
CA LEU A 188 -13.68 10.55 1.96
C LEU A 188 -13.29 10.22 3.40
N ARG A 189 -13.11 11.24 4.27
CA ARG A 189 -12.81 11.06 5.70
C ARG A 189 -13.95 10.36 6.44
N ALA A 190 -15.18 10.57 6.02
CA ALA A 190 -16.34 9.90 6.62
C ALA A 190 -16.48 8.44 6.15
N ILE A 191 -16.18 8.14 4.88
CA ILE A 191 -16.36 6.79 4.30
C ILE A 191 -15.16 5.88 4.55
N ALA A 192 -13.92 6.39 4.48
CA ALA A 192 -12.71 5.59 4.59
C ALA A 192 -12.61 4.77 5.89
N PRO A 193 -12.98 5.29 7.08
CA PRO A 193 -12.99 4.52 8.31
C PRO A 193 -13.94 3.31 8.28
N LEU A 194 -15.06 3.39 7.55
CA LEU A 194 -15.99 2.26 7.40
C LEU A 194 -15.32 1.11 6.65
N PHE A 195 -14.69 1.43 5.52
CA PHE A 195 -13.94 0.44 4.75
C PHE A 195 -12.77 -0.14 5.57
N GLN A 196 -12.06 0.71 6.31
CA GLN A 196 -10.96 0.28 7.17
C GLN A 196 -11.44 -0.65 8.30
N ALA A 197 -12.59 -0.37 8.92
CA ALA A 197 -13.17 -1.24 9.95
C ALA A 197 -13.53 -2.62 9.39
N LEU A 198 -14.11 -2.70 8.17
CA LEU A 198 -14.37 -3.99 7.52
C LEU A 198 -13.08 -4.73 7.18
N ARG A 199 -12.06 -4.02 6.70
CA ARG A 199 -10.73 -4.58 6.43
C ARG A 199 -10.11 -5.19 7.68
N GLU A 200 -10.21 -4.51 8.82
CA GLU A 200 -9.70 -4.97 10.11
C GLU A 200 -10.49 -6.17 10.64
N ALA A 201 -11.82 -6.14 10.55
CA ALA A 201 -12.68 -7.27 10.92
C ALA A 201 -12.39 -8.53 10.10
N MET A 202 -11.92 -8.36 8.86
CA MET A 202 -11.49 -9.42 7.95
C MET A 202 -10.02 -9.86 8.14
N ASP A 203 -9.33 -9.41 9.21
CA ASP A 203 -7.92 -9.69 9.53
C ASP A 203 -6.92 -9.35 8.40
N LEU A 204 -7.30 -8.41 7.52
CA LEU A 204 -6.42 -7.90 6.46
C LEU A 204 -5.60 -6.70 6.98
N LYS A 205 -4.72 -6.97 7.96
CA LYS A 205 -3.96 -5.95 8.72
C LYS A 205 -3.24 -4.93 7.83
N GLY A 206 -3.27 -3.66 8.26
CA GLY A 206 -2.87 -2.48 7.49
C GLY A 206 -1.38 -2.14 7.35
N GLU A 207 -1.15 -1.20 6.43
CA GLU A 207 0.01 -0.36 6.07
C GLU A 207 1.37 -0.96 5.67
N ARG A 208 1.78 -2.14 6.15
CA ARG A 208 3.08 -2.74 5.73
C ARG A 208 3.06 -4.25 5.52
N THR A 209 1.87 -4.82 5.48
CA THR A 209 1.67 -6.25 5.30
C THR A 209 1.97 -6.62 3.85
N PRO A 210 3.00 -7.43 3.55
CA PRO A 210 3.26 -7.88 2.19
C PRO A 210 2.04 -8.62 1.63
N LEU A 211 1.82 -8.59 0.30
CA LEU A 211 0.82 -9.43 -0.39
C LEU A 211 0.92 -10.92 -0.05
N SER A 212 2.07 -11.35 0.49
CA SER A 212 2.36 -12.73 0.90
C SER A 212 2.14 -12.98 2.40
N ALA A 213 1.55 -12.05 3.15
CA ALA A 213 1.28 -12.28 4.55
C ALA A 213 0.17 -13.32 4.73
N GLU A 214 0.35 -14.15 5.74
CA GLU A 214 -0.69 -15.09 6.16
C GLU A 214 -1.77 -14.31 6.90
N HIS A 215 -3.00 -14.49 6.45
CA HIS A 215 -4.20 -13.88 7.03
C HIS A 215 -5.03 -14.99 7.64
N ARG A 216 -5.53 -14.79 8.87
CA ARG A 216 -6.36 -15.80 9.53
C ARG A 216 -7.71 -15.88 8.83
N ARG A 217 -8.26 -17.09 8.79
CA ARG A 217 -9.64 -17.39 8.41
C ARG A 217 -10.24 -18.27 9.49
N GLY A 218 -11.52 -18.10 9.78
CA GLY A 218 -12.25 -18.97 10.71
C GLY A 218 -13.36 -18.25 11.45
N LYS A 219 -14.00 -18.97 12.38
CA LYS A 219 -15.15 -18.48 13.18
C LYS A 219 -14.89 -17.14 13.85
N GLU A 220 -13.66 -16.90 14.32
CA GLU A 220 -13.31 -15.65 14.99
C GLU A 220 -13.42 -14.43 14.07
N VAL A 221 -12.90 -14.55 12.84
CA VAL A 221 -12.93 -13.49 11.81
C VAL A 221 -14.36 -13.30 11.32
N GLN A 222 -15.09 -14.39 11.09
CA GLN A 222 -16.51 -14.32 10.72
C GLN A 222 -17.32 -13.61 11.81
N ALA A 223 -17.15 -13.99 13.07
CA ALA A 223 -17.86 -13.39 14.20
C ALA A 223 -17.49 -11.91 14.37
N ALA A 224 -16.23 -11.52 14.12
CA ALA A 224 -15.82 -10.11 14.11
C ALA A 224 -16.56 -9.32 13.03
N CYS A 225 -16.63 -9.86 11.81
CA CYS A 225 -17.39 -9.24 10.72
C CYS A 225 -18.89 -9.14 11.06
N GLN A 226 -19.50 -10.21 11.56
CA GLN A 226 -20.92 -10.21 11.93
C GLN A 226 -21.24 -9.17 13.01
N ARG A 227 -20.37 -9.02 14.02
CA ARG A 227 -20.52 -7.97 15.04
C ARG A 227 -20.45 -6.58 14.43
N LEU A 228 -19.49 -6.33 13.53
CA LEU A 228 -19.36 -5.05 12.83
C LEU A 228 -20.60 -4.74 11.99
N ILE A 229 -21.10 -5.72 11.23
CA ILE A 229 -22.30 -5.55 10.41
C ILE A 229 -23.53 -5.24 11.29
N ALA A 230 -23.71 -5.95 12.41
CA ALA A 230 -24.80 -5.69 13.35
C ALA A 230 -24.68 -4.31 14.04
N GLU A 231 -23.46 -3.82 14.26
CA GLU A 231 -23.23 -2.44 14.72
C GLU A 231 -23.63 -1.42 13.66
N TRP A 232 -23.27 -1.63 12.39
CA TRP A 232 -23.65 -0.76 11.29
C TRP A 232 -25.15 -0.75 11.01
N GLU A 233 -25.83 -1.89 11.12
CA GLU A 233 -27.29 -1.98 11.03
C GLU A 233 -27.97 -1.13 12.11
N ARG A 234 -27.42 -1.10 13.34
CA ARG A 234 -27.89 -0.20 14.41
C ARG A 234 -27.54 1.25 14.14
N TYR A 235 -26.34 1.53 13.63
CA TYR A 235 -25.90 2.88 13.31
C TYR A 235 -26.74 3.53 12.20
N LEU A 236 -27.25 2.72 11.25
CA LEU A 236 -28.21 3.17 10.23
C LEU A 236 -29.56 3.62 10.78
N MET A 237 -29.91 3.28 12.03
CA MET A 237 -31.13 3.74 12.69
C MET A 237 -30.98 5.14 13.29
N ALA A 238 -29.75 5.66 13.39
CA ALA A 238 -29.47 7.02 13.81
C ALA A 238 -29.49 8.01 12.64
N GLU A 239 -29.51 9.31 12.93
CA GLU A 239 -29.35 10.35 11.92
C GLU A 239 -27.89 10.37 11.42
N VAL A 240 -27.67 9.78 10.24
CA VAL A 240 -26.34 9.69 9.61
C VAL A 240 -26.29 10.46 8.29
N PRO A 241 -25.15 11.10 7.94
CA PRO A 241 -24.99 11.79 6.66
C PRO A 241 -25.32 10.87 5.47
N GLY A 242 -26.01 11.41 4.45
CA GLY A 242 -26.51 10.60 3.33
C GLY A 242 -25.43 9.82 2.56
N HIS A 243 -24.20 10.34 2.48
CA HIS A 243 -23.08 9.62 1.85
C HIS A 243 -22.58 8.45 2.70
N VAL A 244 -22.57 8.60 4.04
CA VAL A 244 -22.26 7.52 5.00
C VAL A 244 -23.35 6.45 4.95
N CYS A 245 -24.62 6.85 4.96
CA CYS A 245 -25.76 5.93 4.86
C CYS A 245 -25.67 5.03 3.62
N ARG A 246 -25.39 5.63 2.44
CA ARG A 246 -25.23 4.88 1.20
C ARG A 246 -24.05 3.91 1.25
N ALA A 247 -22.90 4.35 1.77
CA ALA A 247 -21.72 3.49 1.88
C ALA A 247 -21.98 2.30 2.83
N LEU A 248 -22.58 2.54 3.99
CA LEU A 248 -22.93 1.49 4.96
C LEU A 248 -23.89 0.46 4.35
N LYS A 249 -24.99 0.92 3.73
CA LYS A 249 -25.96 0.03 3.08
C LYS A 249 -25.27 -0.86 2.04
N HIS A 250 -24.43 -0.27 1.20
CA HIS A 250 -23.68 -1.02 0.19
C HIS A 250 -22.75 -2.07 0.82
N LEU A 251 -21.93 -1.69 1.81
CA LEU A 251 -21.01 -2.62 2.46
C LEU A 251 -21.73 -3.77 3.19
N ILE A 252 -22.83 -3.47 3.89
CA ILE A 252 -23.68 -4.48 4.53
C ILE A 252 -24.24 -5.44 3.48
N GLU A 253 -24.85 -4.90 2.42
CA GLU A 253 -25.46 -5.69 1.37
C GLU A 253 -24.43 -6.60 0.68
N GLU A 254 -23.27 -6.06 0.30
CA GLU A 254 -22.22 -6.82 -0.37
C GLU A 254 -21.62 -7.92 0.53
N TYR A 255 -21.50 -7.66 1.83
CA TYR A 255 -21.09 -8.68 2.81
C TYR A 255 -22.15 -9.78 2.93
N ARG A 256 -23.42 -9.44 3.17
CA ARG A 256 -24.51 -10.40 3.36
C ARG A 256 -24.69 -11.31 2.14
N LYS A 257 -24.57 -10.76 0.93
CA LYS A 257 -24.62 -11.53 -0.33
C LYS A 257 -23.55 -12.62 -0.40
N ARG A 258 -22.39 -12.41 0.24
CA ARG A 258 -21.18 -13.24 0.06
C ARG A 258 -20.70 -13.93 1.32
N GLU A 259 -21.35 -13.72 2.47
CA GLU A 259 -20.93 -14.22 3.77
C GLU A 259 -20.61 -15.72 3.74
N ARG A 260 -21.50 -16.53 3.17
CA ARG A 260 -21.34 -17.99 3.04
C ARG A 260 -20.16 -18.41 2.15
N CYS A 261 -19.79 -17.58 1.18
CA CYS A 261 -18.65 -17.83 0.29
C CYS A 261 -17.36 -17.21 0.82
N LEU A 262 -17.43 -16.29 1.79
CA LEU A 262 -16.28 -15.71 2.47
C LEU A 262 -15.85 -16.56 3.66
N PHE A 263 -16.78 -17.25 4.30
CA PHE A 263 -16.52 -18.12 5.44
C PHE A 263 -17.21 -19.47 5.20
N PHE A 264 -16.41 -20.48 4.88
CA PHE A 264 -16.84 -21.86 4.75
C PHE A 264 -15.91 -22.72 5.58
N GLU A 265 -16.48 -23.62 6.36
CA GLU A 265 -15.73 -24.57 7.17
C GLU A 265 -15.63 -25.89 6.43
N MET A 266 -14.43 -26.48 6.50
CA MET A 266 -14.21 -27.85 6.09
C MET A 266 -13.57 -28.57 7.27
N ASP A 267 -14.20 -29.65 7.72
CA ASP A 267 -13.68 -30.45 8.83
C ASP A 267 -12.26 -30.95 8.48
N GLY A 268 -11.28 -30.51 9.28
CA GLY A 268 -9.88 -30.90 9.14
C GLY A 268 -9.11 -30.29 7.96
N VAL A 269 -9.67 -29.33 7.21
CA VAL A 269 -8.98 -28.67 6.08
C VAL A 269 -8.86 -27.16 6.28
N GLU A 270 -7.63 -26.68 6.44
CA GLU A 270 -7.33 -25.25 6.52
C GLU A 270 -7.22 -24.66 5.10
N VAL A 271 -8.21 -23.86 4.69
CA VAL A 271 -8.19 -23.18 3.38
C VAL A 271 -7.71 -21.74 3.55
N PRO A 272 -6.67 -21.29 2.80
CA PRO A 272 -6.13 -19.94 2.94
C PRO A 272 -7.18 -18.86 2.67
N PHE A 273 -7.06 -17.72 3.37
CA PHE A 273 -7.98 -16.58 3.24
C PHE A 273 -7.85 -15.84 1.90
N THR A 274 -6.67 -15.89 1.28
CA THR A 274 -6.39 -15.24 0.01
C THR A 274 -5.62 -16.17 -0.92
N ASN A 275 -5.84 -16.04 -2.22
CA ASN A 275 -4.98 -16.64 -3.25
C ASN A 275 -3.75 -15.77 -3.59
N ASN A 276 -3.54 -14.66 -2.86
CA ASN A 276 -2.47 -13.68 -3.11
C ASN A 276 -1.08 -14.28 -2.93
N GLY A 277 -0.92 -15.34 -2.13
CA GLY A 277 0.34 -16.06 -1.98
C GLY A 277 0.84 -16.58 -3.34
N LEU A 278 0.04 -17.44 -3.98
CA LEU A 278 0.34 -18.01 -5.30
C LEU A 278 0.50 -16.92 -6.38
N GLU A 279 -0.39 -15.93 -6.38
CA GLU A 279 -0.29 -14.82 -7.33
C GLU A 279 1.01 -14.00 -7.10
N GLY A 280 1.36 -13.77 -5.84
CA GLY A 280 2.56 -13.05 -5.43
C GLY A 280 3.84 -13.77 -5.86
N GLU A 281 3.87 -15.09 -5.77
CA GLU A 281 4.97 -15.93 -6.25
C GLU A 281 5.13 -15.84 -7.76
N PHE A 282 4.03 -15.96 -8.51
CA PHE A 282 4.06 -15.83 -9.96
C PHE A 282 4.50 -14.42 -10.40
N ARG A 283 3.99 -13.37 -9.75
CA ARG A 283 4.40 -11.97 -9.98
C ARG A 283 5.88 -11.78 -9.69
N ARG A 284 6.40 -12.37 -8.61
CA ARG A 284 7.84 -12.31 -8.26
C ARG A 284 8.68 -13.02 -9.30
N MET A 285 8.29 -14.22 -9.72
CA MET A 285 8.95 -14.99 -10.77
C MET A 285 9.01 -14.17 -12.08
N ARG A 286 7.86 -13.68 -12.55
CA ARG A 286 7.77 -12.85 -13.77
C ARG A 286 8.63 -11.60 -13.67
N ARG A 287 8.66 -10.94 -12.51
CA ARG A 287 9.52 -9.76 -12.27
C ARG A 287 11.00 -10.11 -12.34
N THR A 288 11.42 -11.23 -11.75
CA THR A 288 12.82 -11.71 -11.79
C THR A 288 13.24 -12.03 -13.21
N VAL A 289 12.39 -12.74 -13.98
CA VAL A 289 12.63 -13.01 -15.40
C VAL A 289 12.77 -11.69 -16.16
N ARG A 290 11.80 -10.78 -16.03
CA ARG A 290 11.82 -9.48 -16.71
C ARG A 290 13.05 -8.64 -16.38
N LYS A 291 13.54 -8.67 -15.14
CA LYS A 291 14.77 -7.96 -14.74
C LYS A 291 16.02 -8.51 -15.45
N ARG A 292 16.05 -9.82 -15.73
CA ARG A 292 17.20 -10.49 -16.36
C ARG A 292 17.17 -10.42 -17.88
N CYS A 293 16.00 -10.58 -18.49
CA CYS A 293 15.87 -10.70 -19.95
C CYS A 293 15.16 -9.51 -20.63
N GLY A 294 14.68 -8.53 -19.87
CA GLY A 294 13.86 -7.44 -20.40
C GLY A 294 12.42 -7.87 -20.72
N ASN A 295 11.56 -6.87 -21.00
CA ASN A 295 10.12 -7.08 -21.18
C ASN A 295 9.78 -7.93 -22.42
N ARG A 296 10.47 -7.69 -23.55
CA ARG A 296 10.22 -8.38 -24.83
C ARG A 296 10.45 -9.89 -24.75
N ALA A 297 11.44 -10.34 -23.97
CA ALA A 297 11.75 -11.75 -23.82
C ALA A 297 10.99 -12.45 -22.68
N THR A 298 10.29 -11.71 -21.82
CA THR A 298 9.66 -12.26 -20.61
C THR A 298 8.64 -13.35 -20.93
N GLY A 299 7.76 -13.11 -21.91
CA GLY A 299 6.74 -14.09 -22.31
C GLY A 299 7.36 -15.40 -22.79
N ARG A 300 8.30 -15.30 -23.75
CA ARG A 300 9.03 -16.46 -24.29
C ARG A 300 9.75 -17.26 -23.20
N GLN A 301 10.40 -16.59 -22.25
CA GLN A 301 11.11 -17.28 -21.16
C GLN A 301 10.16 -18.00 -20.20
N LEU A 302 9.00 -17.41 -19.90
CA LEU A 302 7.97 -18.07 -19.08
C LEU A 302 7.38 -19.29 -19.80
N THR A 303 7.14 -19.22 -21.10
CA THR A 303 6.67 -20.37 -21.88
C THR A 303 7.70 -21.50 -21.93
N LEU A 304 8.98 -21.17 -22.16
CA LEU A 304 10.03 -22.18 -22.32
C LEU A 304 10.49 -22.82 -21.00
N ARG A 305 10.43 -22.08 -19.89
CA ARG A 305 11.08 -22.46 -18.62
C ARG A 305 10.17 -22.34 -17.40
N GLY A 306 8.88 -22.04 -17.59
CA GLY A 306 7.96 -21.74 -16.49
C GLY A 306 7.90 -22.84 -15.45
N GLU A 307 7.80 -24.09 -15.88
CA GLU A 307 7.75 -25.27 -14.99
C GLU A 307 9.02 -25.40 -14.15
N GLY A 308 10.20 -25.32 -14.79
CA GLY A 308 11.48 -25.34 -14.08
C GLY A 308 11.62 -24.18 -13.10
N LEU A 309 11.16 -22.98 -13.46
CA LEU A 309 11.19 -21.81 -12.58
C LEU A 309 10.29 -21.98 -11.34
N LEU A 310 9.16 -22.69 -11.47
CA LEU A 310 8.29 -23.04 -10.34
C LEU A 310 8.98 -24.06 -9.41
N LEU A 311 9.65 -25.08 -9.97
CA LEU A 311 10.45 -26.01 -9.17
C LEU A 311 11.57 -25.31 -8.39
N PHE A 312 12.22 -24.31 -9.00
CA PHE A 312 13.22 -23.49 -8.30
C PHE A 312 12.61 -22.64 -7.17
N GLN A 313 11.34 -22.22 -7.25
CA GLN A 313 10.69 -21.50 -6.15
C GLN A 313 10.50 -22.40 -4.93
N ASN A 314 10.27 -23.69 -5.13
CA ASN A 314 10.10 -24.65 -4.05
C ASN A 314 11.35 -24.78 -3.16
N LEU A 315 12.53 -24.36 -3.64
CA LEU A 315 13.75 -24.27 -2.79
C LEU A 315 13.58 -23.34 -1.58
N ARG A 316 12.54 -22.51 -1.54
CA ARG A 316 12.24 -21.64 -0.38
C ARG A 316 11.47 -22.40 0.71
N SER A 317 10.87 -23.54 0.38
CA SER A 317 10.24 -24.44 1.35
C SER A 317 11.29 -25.35 1.97
N GLU A 318 11.39 -25.32 3.30
CA GLU A 318 12.27 -26.20 4.05
C GLU A 318 11.93 -27.68 3.82
N LYS A 319 10.63 -28.02 3.87
CA LYS A 319 10.15 -29.37 3.59
C LYS A 319 10.57 -29.88 2.21
N TYR A 320 10.48 -29.04 1.19
CA TYR A 320 10.92 -29.40 -0.17
C TYR A 320 12.44 -29.57 -0.24
N ARG A 321 13.21 -28.69 0.42
CA ARG A 321 14.67 -28.81 0.49
C ARG A 321 15.10 -30.12 1.13
N THR A 322 14.53 -30.47 2.27
CA THR A 322 14.81 -31.74 2.96
C THR A 322 14.42 -32.94 2.09
N LEU A 323 13.27 -32.88 1.42
CA LEU A 323 12.79 -33.99 0.59
C LEU A 323 13.65 -34.23 -0.66
N VAL A 324 14.16 -33.18 -1.29
CA VAL A 324 14.92 -33.28 -2.57
C VAL A 324 16.43 -33.35 -2.34
N PHE A 325 16.95 -32.66 -1.34
CA PHE A 325 18.40 -32.53 -1.08
C PHE A 325 18.85 -33.27 0.19
N GLY A 326 17.93 -33.77 1.01
CA GLY A 326 18.26 -34.38 2.30
C GLY A 326 18.90 -33.37 3.25
N ASP A 327 19.99 -33.79 3.89
CA ASP A 327 20.79 -32.94 4.79
C ASP A 327 21.86 -32.12 4.05
N ARG A 328 21.98 -32.28 2.73
CA ARG A 328 23.00 -31.58 1.94
C ARG A 328 22.61 -30.12 1.80
N GLU A 329 23.61 -29.23 1.94
CA GLU A 329 23.39 -27.82 1.67
C GLU A 329 23.10 -27.61 0.18
N VAL A 330 21.98 -26.94 -0.13
CA VAL A 330 21.55 -26.68 -1.50
C VAL A 330 22.65 -25.98 -2.31
N ALA A 331 23.38 -25.04 -1.70
CA ALA A 331 24.46 -24.34 -2.37
C ALA A 331 25.65 -25.25 -2.72
N ALA A 332 25.97 -26.24 -1.87
CA ALA A 332 27.01 -27.23 -2.15
C ALA A 332 26.62 -28.10 -3.36
N VAL A 333 25.36 -28.54 -3.43
CA VAL A 333 24.84 -29.33 -4.57
C VAL A 333 24.87 -28.54 -5.88
N PHE A 334 24.52 -27.25 -5.86
CA PHE A 334 24.65 -26.39 -7.06
C PHE A 334 26.08 -25.94 -7.34
N GLY A 335 26.94 -25.89 -6.32
CA GLY A 335 28.36 -25.55 -6.42
C GLY A 335 29.17 -26.62 -7.13
N GLU A 336 28.71 -27.87 -7.07
CA GLU A 336 29.22 -28.98 -7.90
C GLU A 336 29.00 -28.73 -9.41
N GLU A 337 28.09 -27.81 -9.79
CA GLU A 337 27.63 -27.61 -11.18
C GLU A 337 27.99 -26.24 -11.80
N ARG A 338 28.51 -25.22 -11.08
CA ARG A 338 28.84 -23.90 -11.71
C ARG A 338 29.86 -22.99 -11.01
N ALA A 339 30.62 -22.27 -11.84
CA ALA A 339 31.66 -21.28 -11.51
C ALA A 339 31.14 -19.94 -10.94
N GLN A 340 32.01 -19.29 -10.14
CA GLN A 340 31.75 -18.28 -9.10
C GLN A 340 31.42 -16.85 -9.62
N TRP A 341 30.53 -16.12 -8.91
CA TRP A 341 30.32 -14.66 -9.06
C TRP A 341 29.97 -13.98 -7.73
N THR A 342 30.49 -12.79 -7.46
CA THR A 342 30.19 -11.96 -6.27
C THR A 342 30.03 -10.47 -6.61
N ARG A 343 29.26 -9.74 -5.77
CA ARG A 343 28.86 -8.33 -5.96
C ARG A 343 29.08 -7.51 -4.67
N PRO A 344 29.45 -6.21 -4.71
CA PRO A 344 29.69 -5.42 -3.50
C PRO A 344 28.48 -4.56 -3.03
N PRO A 345 28.48 -4.08 -1.77
CA PRO A 345 27.36 -3.36 -1.16
C PRO A 345 27.55 -1.81 -1.10
N THR A 346 26.48 -1.09 -0.71
CA THR A 346 26.38 0.38 -0.54
C THR A 346 25.76 0.76 0.81
N VAL A 347 26.08 1.96 1.33
CA VAL A 347 25.69 2.48 2.66
C VAL A 347 24.49 3.46 2.61
N SER A 348 23.72 3.56 3.71
CA SER A 348 22.30 4.01 3.74
C SER A 348 22.02 5.44 4.25
N GLY A 349 21.01 6.10 3.68
CA GLY A 349 20.58 7.49 3.95
C GLY A 349 19.69 7.73 5.19
N ALA A 350 19.59 6.80 6.14
CA ALA A 350 18.71 6.93 7.30
C ALA A 350 19.19 7.95 8.35
N ARG A 351 20.51 8.09 8.54
CA ARG A 351 21.13 8.93 9.58
C ARG A 351 20.92 10.43 9.36
N VAL A 352 20.96 10.86 8.10
CA VAL A 352 20.74 12.27 7.70
C VAL A 352 19.32 12.75 8.03
N ALA A 353 18.32 11.86 7.94
CA ALA A 353 16.93 12.23 8.22
C ALA A 353 16.68 12.60 9.69
N THR A 354 17.35 11.92 10.62
CA THR A 354 17.17 12.10 12.07
C THR A 354 17.73 13.43 12.58
N LEU A 355 18.87 13.86 12.04
CA LEU A 355 19.54 15.10 12.45
C LEU A 355 18.72 16.34 12.09
N LEU A 356 18.11 16.35 10.90
CA LEU A 356 17.29 17.46 10.43
C LEU A 356 16.02 17.67 11.26
N GLU A 357 15.39 16.60 11.76
CA GLU A 357 14.20 16.74 12.62
C GLU A 357 14.54 17.33 13.99
N LYS A 358 15.63 16.88 14.61
CA LYS A 358 16.08 17.40 15.92
C LYS A 358 16.44 18.89 15.85
N GLY A 359 17.20 19.29 14.83
CA GLY A 359 17.58 20.69 14.64
C GLY A 359 16.38 21.61 14.50
N MET A 360 15.33 21.18 13.78
CA MET A 360 14.15 22.02 13.58
C MET A 360 13.35 22.22 14.86
N THR A 361 13.21 21.18 15.67
CA THR A 361 12.52 21.29 16.97
C THR A 361 13.16 22.39 17.82
N LEU A 362 14.50 22.45 17.85
CA LEU A 362 15.25 23.48 18.58
C LEU A 362 15.08 24.87 17.97
N LEU A 363 15.10 25.00 16.63
CA LEU A 363 14.87 26.29 15.98
C LEU A 363 13.47 26.82 16.29
N MET A 364 12.47 25.94 16.25
CA MET A 364 11.07 26.28 16.48
C MET A 364 10.75 26.69 17.91
N SER A 365 11.54 26.24 18.89
CA SER A 365 11.46 26.66 20.29
C SER A 365 12.33 27.88 20.61
N GLY A 366 13.10 28.40 19.65
CA GLY A 366 14.06 29.48 19.88
C GLY A 366 15.27 29.04 20.72
N GLN A 367 15.48 27.73 20.84
CA GLN A 367 16.53 27.12 21.66
C GLN A 367 17.68 26.57 20.81
N LEU A 368 17.74 26.90 19.52
CA LEU A 368 18.88 26.54 18.67
C LEU A 368 19.97 27.62 18.82
N PRO A 369 21.11 27.30 19.46
CA PRO A 369 22.25 28.20 19.59
C PRO A 369 22.75 28.69 18.24
N THR A 370 23.16 29.96 18.14
CA THR A 370 23.78 30.51 16.92
C THR A 370 25.30 30.37 16.91
N SER A 371 25.87 29.81 17.98
CA SER A 371 27.30 29.59 18.16
C SER A 371 27.53 28.37 19.08
N PRO A 372 28.63 27.62 18.89
CA PRO A 372 29.03 26.54 19.81
C PRO A 372 29.32 27.02 21.24
N TYR A 373 29.39 28.34 21.46
CA TYR A 373 29.67 28.97 22.76
C TYR A 373 28.45 29.62 23.40
N SER A 374 27.25 29.54 22.81
CA SER A 374 26.04 30.09 23.42
C SER A 374 25.54 29.14 24.51
N VAL A 375 25.98 29.36 25.75
CA VAL A 375 25.48 28.64 26.93
C VAL A 375 24.05 29.10 27.21
N ALA A 376 23.13 28.16 27.37
CA ALA A 376 21.79 28.43 27.91
C ALA A 376 21.94 29.05 29.30
N GLY A 377 21.58 30.33 29.42
CA GLY A 377 21.35 31.00 30.71
C GLY A 377 20.00 30.64 31.26
#